data_AF-A0A914N5F2-F1
#
_entry.id   AF-A0A914N5F2-F1
#
_cell.length_a   1.000
_cell.length_b   1.000
_cell.length_c   1.000
_cell.angle_alpha   90.00
_cell.angle_beta   90.00
_cell.angle_gamma   90.00
#
_symmetry.space_group_name_H-M   'P 1'
#
loop_
_entity.id
_entity.type
_entity.pdbx_description
1 polymer ?
#
loop_
_entity_poly.entity_id
_entity_poly.type
_entity_poly.pdbx_seq_one_letter_code
_entity_poly.pdbx_strand_id
1 'polypeptide(L)'
;MDPLSKYKGRINGEKRLVENFKYEITCYKKDGKFIWTKQKISPPFKCAVCEQKCTFHYYGVLSCEACKQFFRRVVIKQKVPQCWKNFCCEITKGERCQGCRFNKCLLMGMDPSIVYVKNSQKLNKFIDMLNDLQLELLNKYYKQIIVKNKCIE
;
A
#
# COMPACT_ATOMS: atom_id res chain seq x y z
N MET A 1 -20.88 13.81 -8.50
CA MET A 1 -19.51 14.35 -8.73
C MET A 1 -18.62 13.20 -9.16
N ASP A 2 -18.02 13.30 -10.34
CA ASP A 2 -17.28 12.22 -11.01
C ASP A 2 -15.91 11.94 -10.34
N PRO A 3 -15.67 10.72 -9.80
CA PRO A 3 -14.41 10.33 -9.18
C PRO A 3 -13.17 10.38 -10.10
N LEU A 4 -13.38 10.42 -11.43
CA LEU A 4 -12.31 10.35 -12.43
C LEU A 4 -11.71 11.72 -12.80
N SER A 5 -12.36 12.81 -12.40
CA SER A 5 -11.92 14.18 -12.73
C SER A 5 -10.59 14.62 -12.09
N LYS A 6 -10.07 13.88 -11.09
CA LYS A 6 -8.83 14.23 -10.36
C LYS A 6 -7.53 13.65 -10.93
N TYR A 7 -7.58 12.81 -11.96
CA TYR A 7 -6.40 12.06 -12.42
C TYR A 7 -5.78 12.59 -13.73
N LYS A 8 -5.82 13.92 -13.94
CA LYS A 8 -5.05 14.57 -15.01
C LYS A 8 -3.57 14.67 -14.60
N GLY A 9 -2.77 13.70 -15.00
CA GLY A 9 -1.31 13.84 -14.97
C GLY A 9 -0.70 13.23 -16.22
N ARG A 10 0.15 13.97 -16.94
CA ARG A 10 1.09 13.47 -17.95
C ARG A 10 2.34 13.04 -17.23
N ILE A 11 2.72 11.75 -17.27
CA ILE A 11 4.08 11.27 -16.96
C ILE A 11 4.29 9.97 -17.77
N ASN A 12 5.45 9.92 -18.41
CA ASN A 12 6.12 8.90 -19.23
C ASN A 12 5.56 7.45 -19.24
N GLY A 13 4.96 7.09 -20.38
CA GLY A 13 5.10 5.74 -20.95
C GLY A 13 4.15 4.65 -20.48
N GLU A 14 3.89 4.49 -19.18
CA GLU A 14 3.05 3.40 -18.67
C GLU A 14 2.26 3.88 -17.45
N LYS A 15 0.95 4.11 -17.62
CA LYS A 15 0.04 4.31 -16.49
C LYS A 15 -0.83 3.08 -16.31
N ARG A 16 -0.68 2.44 -15.14
CA ARG A 16 -1.52 1.34 -14.65
C ARG A 16 -2.68 1.94 -13.86
N LEU A 17 -3.86 2.00 -14.46
CA LEU A 17 -5.08 2.38 -13.74
C LEU A 17 -5.82 1.09 -13.35
N VAL A 18 -6.03 0.90 -12.06
CA VAL A 18 -6.71 -0.29 -11.52
C VAL A 18 -8.15 0.08 -11.18
N GLU A 19 -9.05 -0.04 -12.15
CA GLU A 19 -10.49 0.22 -11.96
C GLU A 19 -11.12 -0.95 -11.19
N ASN A 20 -11.56 -0.69 -9.95
CA ASN A 20 -12.21 -1.66 -9.05
C ASN A 20 -11.43 -2.97 -8.82
N PHE A 21 -10.10 -2.96 -8.97
CA PHE A 21 -9.19 -4.10 -8.77
C PHE A 21 -9.50 -5.36 -9.60
N LYS A 22 -10.44 -5.28 -10.55
CA LYS A 22 -10.82 -6.38 -11.46
C LYS A 22 -10.21 -6.22 -12.84
N TYR A 23 -9.78 -5.01 -13.19
CA TYR A 23 -9.26 -4.69 -14.50
C TYR A 23 -7.98 -3.87 -14.38
N GLU A 24 -7.03 -4.21 -15.23
CA GLU A 24 -5.82 -3.43 -15.48
C GLU A 24 -6.05 -2.64 -16.76
N ILE A 25 -6.00 -1.32 -16.65
CA ILE A 25 -6.05 -0.42 -17.81
C ILE A 25 -4.63 0.08 -18.04
N THR A 26 -4.07 -0.20 -19.23
CA THR A 26 -2.77 0.32 -19.65
C THR A 26 -2.93 1.23 -20.85
N CYS A 27 -2.08 2.26 -20.90
CA CYS A 27 -1.95 3.14 -22.05
C CYS A 27 -0.53 3.07 -22.57
N TYR A 28 -0.37 2.85 -23.88
CA TYR A 28 0.91 2.87 -24.55
C TYR A 28 0.80 3.54 -25.92
N LYS A 29 1.93 4.01 -26.45
CA LYS A 29 1.99 4.66 -27.76
C LYS A 29 2.35 3.62 -28.83
N LYS A 30 1.55 3.54 -29.89
CA LYS A 30 1.81 2.68 -31.06
C LYS A 30 1.47 3.47 -32.32
N ASP A 31 2.42 3.54 -33.26
CA ASP A 31 2.29 4.27 -34.53
C ASP A 31 1.80 5.73 -34.35
N GLY A 32 2.38 6.42 -33.37
CA GLY A 32 2.03 7.82 -33.08
C GLY A 32 0.71 8.02 -32.31
N LYS A 33 -0.10 6.97 -32.13
CA LYS A 33 -1.41 7.02 -31.44
C LYS A 33 -1.33 6.43 -30.03
N PHE A 34 -2.14 6.95 -29.11
CA PHE A 34 -2.32 6.36 -27.79
C PHE A 34 -3.36 5.25 -27.86
N ILE A 35 -2.97 4.05 -27.46
CA ILE A 35 -3.87 2.89 -27.36
C ILE A 35 -4.14 2.63 -25.87
N TRP A 36 -5.40 2.37 -25.56
CA TRP A 36 -5.85 1.96 -24.24
C TRP A 36 -6.27 0.50 -24.30
N THR A 37 -5.75 -0.34 -23.41
CA THR A 37 -6.22 -1.72 -23.25
C THR A 37 -6.83 -1.91 -21.87
N LYS A 38 -7.81 -2.81 -21.79
CA LYS A 38 -8.48 -3.21 -20.54
C LYS A 38 -8.36 -4.72 -20.41
N GLN A 39 -7.53 -5.18 -19.49
CA GLN A 39 -7.36 -6.61 -19.21
C GLN A 39 -8.08 -6.98 -17.93
N LYS A 40 -8.90 -8.04 -17.96
CA LYS A 40 -9.50 -8.60 -16.75
C LYS A 40 -8.41 -9.30 -15.95
N ILE A 41 -8.15 -8.82 -14.74
CA ILE A 41 -7.18 -9.43 -13.83
C ILE A 41 -7.88 -10.62 -13.18
N SER A 42 -7.48 -11.83 -13.56
CA SER A 42 -7.98 -13.05 -12.94
C SER A 42 -7.16 -13.40 -11.68
N PRO A 43 -7.81 -13.94 -10.64
CA PRO A 43 -7.11 -14.45 -9.47
C PRO A 43 -5.99 -15.44 -9.81
N PRO A 44 -5.00 -15.60 -8.91
CA PRO A 44 -4.94 -14.96 -7.60
C PRO A 44 -4.22 -13.60 -7.63
N PHE A 45 -4.82 -12.59 -7.01
CA PHE A 45 -4.11 -11.34 -6.74
C PHE A 45 -3.06 -11.53 -5.66
N LYS A 46 -2.09 -10.60 -5.58
CA LYS A 46 -1.03 -10.62 -4.56
C LYS A 46 -1.31 -9.59 -3.48
N CYS A 47 -1.10 -9.98 -2.23
CA CYS A 47 -1.17 -9.12 -1.06
C CYS A 47 -0.14 -7.98 -1.20
N ALA A 48 -0.57 -6.73 -1.07
CA ALA A 48 0.31 -5.56 -1.19
C ALA A 48 1.46 -5.56 -0.14
N VAL A 49 1.30 -6.30 0.96
CA VAL A 49 2.28 -6.37 2.04
C VAL A 49 3.30 -7.49 1.84
N CYS A 50 2.87 -8.75 1.74
CA CYS A 50 3.75 -9.93 1.72
C CYS A 50 3.65 -10.78 0.45
N GLU A 51 2.93 -10.30 -0.55
CA GLU A 51 2.80 -10.91 -1.88
C GLU A 51 2.14 -12.29 -1.92
N GLN A 52 1.62 -12.75 -0.76
CA GLN A 52 0.77 -13.94 -0.70
C GLN A 52 -0.49 -13.77 -1.54
N LYS A 53 -0.93 -14.86 -2.15
CA LYS A 53 -2.19 -14.94 -2.88
C LYS A 53 -3.34 -14.46 -1.98
N CYS A 54 -4.17 -13.55 -2.48
CA CYS A 54 -5.34 -13.04 -1.79
C CYS A 54 -6.36 -12.49 -2.78
N THR A 55 -7.58 -12.25 -2.30
CA THR A 55 -8.71 -11.76 -3.09
C THR A 55 -9.48 -10.64 -2.40
N PHE A 56 -9.21 -10.40 -1.13
CA PHE A 56 -10.01 -9.51 -0.28
C PHE A 56 -9.20 -8.29 0.17
N HIS A 57 -9.95 -7.23 0.43
CA HIS A 57 -9.42 -6.00 1.02
C HIS A 57 -9.70 -6.04 2.52
N TYR A 58 -8.67 -5.77 3.31
CA TYR A 58 -8.78 -5.60 4.76
C TYR A 58 -8.16 -4.28 5.14
N TYR A 59 -8.88 -3.50 5.96
CA TYR A 59 -8.43 -2.19 6.42
C TYR A 59 -8.02 -1.25 5.27
N GLY A 60 -8.77 -1.27 4.17
CA GLY A 60 -8.52 -0.41 3.00
C GLY A 60 -7.54 -0.96 1.94
N VAL A 61 -6.85 -2.08 2.20
CA VAL A 61 -5.80 -2.59 1.29
C VAL A 61 -6.01 -4.05 0.91
N LEU A 62 -5.74 -4.39 -0.35
CA LEU A 62 -5.70 -5.77 -0.85
C LEU A 62 -4.65 -6.58 -0.08
N SER A 63 -5.10 -7.50 0.76
CA SER A 63 -4.21 -8.19 1.69
C SER A 63 -4.67 -9.59 2.05
N CYS A 64 -3.73 -10.44 2.45
CA CYS A 64 -4.05 -11.79 2.92
C CYS A 64 -4.53 -11.78 4.38
N GLU A 65 -5.25 -12.84 4.78
CA GLU A 65 -5.78 -13.00 6.14
C GLU A 65 -4.66 -12.91 7.21
N ALA A 66 -3.46 -13.41 6.92
CA ALA A 66 -2.34 -13.32 7.84
C ALA A 66 -1.89 -11.86 8.09
N CYS A 67 -1.88 -11.01 7.05
CA CYS A 67 -1.56 -9.58 7.21
C CYS A 67 -2.67 -8.82 7.93
N LYS A 68 -3.94 -9.13 7.63
CA LYS A 68 -5.10 -8.62 8.38
C LYS A 68 -4.98 -8.90 9.87
N GLN A 69 -4.79 -10.17 10.25
CA GLN A 69 -4.70 -10.56 11.65
C GLN A 69 -3.46 -9.96 12.34
N PHE A 70 -2.34 -9.87 11.62
CA PHE A 70 -1.14 -9.21 12.11
C PHE A 70 -1.38 -7.72 12.40
N PHE A 71 -1.90 -6.97 11.42
CA PHE A 71 -2.20 -5.55 11.55
C PHE A 71 -3.14 -5.28 12.74
N ARG A 72 -4.26 -6.02 12.80
CA ARG A 72 -5.22 -5.94 13.91
C ARG A 72 -4.56 -6.14 15.28
N ARG A 73 -3.68 -7.14 15.42
CA ARG A 73 -2.98 -7.40 16.69
C ARG A 73 -2.06 -6.27 17.10
N VAL A 74 -1.35 -5.65 16.15
CA VAL A 74 -0.47 -4.50 16.45
C VAL A 74 -1.28 -3.29 16.89
N VAL A 75 -2.36 -2.98 16.17
CA VAL A 75 -3.25 -1.84 16.48
C VAL A 75 -3.93 -2.00 17.84
N ILE A 76 -4.49 -3.18 18.12
CA ILE A 76 -5.12 -3.47 19.42
C ILE A 76 -4.12 -3.41 20.57
N LYS A 77 -2.88 -3.92 20.37
CA LYS A 77 -1.83 -3.88 21.39
C LYS A 77 -1.25 -2.47 21.59
N GLN A 78 -1.50 -1.54 20.67
CA GLN A 78 -0.98 -0.18 20.69
C GLN A 78 0.55 -0.13 20.85
N LYS A 79 1.25 -1.07 20.19
CA LYS A 79 2.71 -1.19 20.28
C LYS A 79 3.30 -1.53 18.92
N VAL A 80 3.96 -0.56 18.31
CA VAL A 80 4.67 -0.75 17.04
C VAL A 80 5.84 -1.71 17.25
N PRO A 81 5.91 -2.85 16.50
CA PRO A 81 7.04 -3.75 16.59
C PRO A 81 8.30 -3.09 16.02
N GLN A 82 9.45 -3.38 16.62
CA GLN A 82 10.73 -2.84 16.16
C GLN A 82 11.37 -3.76 15.10
N CYS A 83 12.14 -3.15 14.20
CA CYS A 83 13.01 -3.86 13.28
C CYS A 83 14.42 -3.97 13.87
N TRP A 84 15.08 -5.11 13.68
CA TRP A 84 16.47 -5.32 14.12
C TRP A 84 17.51 -5.03 13.01
N LYS A 85 17.06 -4.76 11.79
CA LYS A 85 17.89 -4.51 10.60
C LYS A 85 17.59 -3.13 9.99
N ASN A 86 17.44 -2.11 10.83
CA ASN A 86 17.26 -0.70 10.42
C ASN A 86 16.16 -0.44 9.38
N PHE A 87 15.05 -1.18 9.47
CA PHE A 87 13.89 -1.08 8.57
C PHE A 87 14.17 -1.38 7.09
N CYS A 88 15.19 -2.20 6.78
CA CYS A 88 15.55 -2.59 5.40
C CYS A 88 15.15 -4.02 5.02
N CYS A 89 14.41 -4.75 5.86
CA CYS A 89 13.99 -6.12 5.53
C CYS A 89 13.00 -6.15 4.35
N GLU A 90 13.28 -7.02 3.37
CA GLU A 90 12.37 -7.30 2.27
C GLU A 90 11.20 -8.19 2.75
N ILE A 91 9.98 -7.66 2.72
CA ILE A 91 8.81 -8.40 3.19
C ILE A 91 8.23 -9.28 2.08
N THR A 92 8.57 -10.56 2.15
CA THR A 92 8.07 -11.63 1.28
C THR A 92 7.26 -12.67 2.10
N LYS A 93 6.95 -13.85 1.52
CA LYS A 93 6.32 -14.97 2.22
C LYS A 93 7.12 -15.46 3.44
N GLY A 94 8.45 -15.45 3.35
CA GLY A 94 9.36 -16.09 4.31
C GLY A 94 9.90 -15.16 5.40
N GLU A 95 9.94 -13.85 5.15
CA GLU A 95 10.54 -12.89 6.07
C GLU A 95 9.65 -12.65 7.30
N ARG A 96 10.27 -12.65 8.49
CA ARG A 96 9.56 -12.61 9.79
C ARG A 96 9.65 -11.27 10.52
N CYS A 97 10.38 -10.30 9.98
CA CYS A 97 10.53 -9.00 10.62
C CYS A 97 9.18 -8.29 10.82
N GLN A 98 8.71 -8.24 12.07
CA GLN A 98 7.42 -7.64 12.42
C GLN A 98 7.42 -6.12 12.20
N GLY A 99 8.52 -5.43 12.54
CA GLY A 99 8.64 -3.98 12.34
C GLY A 99 8.52 -3.57 10.88
N CYS A 100 9.33 -4.16 9.99
CA CYS A 100 9.23 -3.88 8.55
C CYS A 100 7.86 -4.27 7.98
N ARG A 101 7.28 -5.39 8.44
CA ARG A 101 5.96 -5.83 7.98
C ARG A 101 4.87 -4.83 8.35
N PHE A 102 4.91 -4.29 9.57
CA PHE A 102 3.94 -3.28 10.01
C PHE A 102 4.14 -1.95 9.30
N ASN A 103 5.38 -1.49 9.12
CA ASN A 103 5.65 -0.29 8.32
C ASN A 103 5.16 -0.45 6.89
N LYS A 104 5.31 -1.64 6.28
CA LYS A 104 4.77 -1.91 4.94
C LYS A 104 3.24 -1.92 4.93
N CYS A 105 2.57 -2.38 5.99
CA CYS A 105 1.12 -2.23 6.13
C CYS A 105 0.69 -0.75 6.04
N LEU A 106 1.32 0.12 6.85
CA LEU A 106 1.02 1.55 6.85
C LEU A 106 1.36 2.22 5.50
N LEU A 107 2.53 1.90 4.94
CA LEU A 107 2.98 2.45 3.65
C LEU A 107 2.02 2.10 2.50
N MET A 108 1.46 0.89 2.51
CA MET A 108 0.46 0.46 1.51
C MET A 108 -0.94 1.03 1.79
N GLY A 109 -1.14 1.75 2.89
CA GLY A 109 -2.38 2.44 3.22
C GLY A 109 -3.35 1.66 4.10
N MET A 110 -2.90 0.70 4.91
CA MET A 110 -3.79 0.05 5.88
C MET A 110 -4.22 1.04 6.95
N ASP A 111 -5.53 1.24 7.08
CA ASP A 111 -6.12 2.24 7.97
C ASP A 111 -6.41 1.67 9.37
N PRO A 112 -5.70 2.13 10.42
CA PRO A 112 -5.91 1.66 11.79
C PRO A 112 -7.25 2.12 12.38
N SER A 113 -7.89 3.16 11.86
CA SER A 113 -9.18 3.67 12.35
C SER A 113 -10.35 2.70 12.09
N ILE A 114 -10.20 1.83 11.09
CA ILE A 114 -11.19 0.79 10.75
C ILE A 114 -11.15 -0.37 11.76
N VAL A 115 -10.11 -0.47 12.60
CA VAL A 115 -10.00 -1.53 13.61
C VAL A 115 -10.91 -1.23 14.79
N TYR A 116 -11.98 -2.02 14.94
CA TYR A 116 -12.89 -1.91 16.08
C TYR A 116 -12.21 -2.30 17.41
N VAL A 117 -12.32 -1.43 18.42
CA VAL A 117 -11.84 -1.64 19.80
C VAL A 117 -12.89 -1.11 20.78
N LYS A 118 -13.17 -1.86 21.85
CA LYS A 118 -14.24 -1.53 22.82
C LYS A 118 -13.98 -0.25 23.64
N ASN A 119 -12.72 0.17 23.84
CA ASN A 119 -12.35 1.39 24.56
C ASN A 119 -11.42 2.25 23.67
N SER A 120 -11.99 3.29 23.06
CA SER A 120 -11.41 4.03 21.93
C SER A 120 -10.52 5.22 22.31
N GLN A 121 -10.64 5.78 23.52
CA GLN A 121 -9.97 7.05 23.87
C GLN A 121 -8.43 6.96 23.81
N LYS A 122 -7.85 5.90 24.36
CA LYS A 122 -6.40 5.65 24.28
C LYS A 122 -5.96 5.26 22.86
N LEU A 123 -6.86 4.65 22.10
CA LEU A 123 -6.59 4.24 20.72
C LEU A 123 -6.47 5.44 19.78
N ASN A 124 -7.27 6.49 19.96
CA ASN A 124 -7.22 7.68 19.10
C ASN A 124 -5.82 8.33 19.10
N LYS A 125 -5.23 8.53 20.28
CA LYS A 125 -3.84 9.04 20.40
C LYS A 125 -2.83 8.13 19.69
N PHE A 126 -3.03 6.82 19.75
CA PHE A 126 -2.18 5.87 19.05
C PHE A 126 -2.39 5.93 17.53
N ILE A 127 -3.61 6.10 17.06
CA ILE A 127 -3.93 6.30 15.64
C ILE A 127 -3.27 7.58 15.11
N ASP A 128 -3.34 8.69 15.85
CA ASP A 128 -2.68 9.94 15.46
C ASP A 128 -1.17 9.72 15.27
N MET A 129 -0.52 9.07 16.24
CA MET A 129 0.89 8.68 16.14
C MET A 129 1.17 7.75 14.93
N LEU A 130 0.26 6.84 14.59
CA LEU A 130 0.41 5.98 13.41
C LEU A 130 0.25 6.74 12.09
N ASN A 131 -0.61 7.75 12.05
CA ASN A 131 -0.80 8.60 10.87
C ASN A 131 0.47 9.42 10.60
N ASP A 132 1.08 9.98 11.65
CA ASP A 132 2.36 10.67 11.54
C ASP A 132 3.45 9.73 11.01
N LEU A 133 3.55 8.52 11.56
CA LEU A 133 4.49 7.50 11.09
C LEU A 133 4.22 7.13 9.62
N GLN A 134 2.96 7.00 9.21
CA GLN A 134 2.59 6.70 7.83
C GLN A 134 3.03 7.83 6.88
N LEU A 135 2.83 9.10 7.27
CA LEU A 135 3.27 10.25 6.50
C LEU A 135 4.80 10.29 6.37
N GLU A 136 5.54 10.02 7.44
CA GLU A 136 7.00 9.93 7.41
C GLU A 136 7.48 8.82 6.44
N LEU A 137 6.86 7.65 6.51
CA LEU A 137 7.18 6.52 5.64
C LEU A 137 6.89 6.85 4.17
N LEU A 138 5.75 7.46 3.87
CA LEU A 138 5.38 7.91 2.53
C LEU A 138 6.38 8.95 2.02
N ASN A 139 6.71 9.96 2.82
CA ASN A 139 7.69 10.98 2.46
C ASN A 139 9.06 10.37 2.16
N LYS A 140 9.53 9.42 2.98
CA LYS A 140 10.79 8.70 2.73
C LYS A 140 10.72 7.90 1.42
N TYR A 141 9.62 7.20 1.17
CA TYR A 141 9.40 6.43 -0.05
C TYR A 141 9.38 7.31 -1.30
N TYR A 142 8.63 8.42 -1.29
CA TYR A 142 8.57 9.35 -2.42
C TYR A 142 9.91 10.06 -2.66
N LYS A 143 10.63 10.46 -1.61
CA LYS A 143 12.00 10.98 -1.74
C LYS A 143 12.91 9.97 -2.44
N GLN A 144 12.85 8.69 -2.06
CA GLN A 144 13.63 7.64 -2.73
C GLN A 144 13.26 7.48 -4.20
N ILE A 145 11.97 7.53 -4.55
CA ILE A 145 11.52 7.49 -5.95
C ILE A 145 12.03 8.69 -6.72
N ILE A 146 11.87 9.91 -6.19
CA ILE A 146 12.31 11.15 -6.86
C ILE A 146 13.83 11.12 -7.09
N VAL A 147 14.61 10.67 -6.10
CA VAL A 147 16.07 10.54 -6.22
C VAL A 147 16.46 9.45 -7.23
N LYS A 148 15.80 8.29 -7.22
CA LYS A 148 16.05 7.22 -8.21
C LYS A 148 15.59 7.58 -9.63
N ASN A 149 14.62 8.48 -9.77
CA ASN A 149 14.11 8.97 -11.05
C ASN A 149 14.81 10.26 -11.52
N LYS A 150 15.84 10.76 -10.82
CA LYS A 150 16.82 11.70 -11.39
C LYS A 150 17.78 10.95 -12.32
N CYS A 151 17.23 10.43 -13.41
CA CYS A 151 17.92 10.18 -14.67
C CYS A 151 17.32 11.12 -15.72
N ILE A 152 17.33 12.44 -15.44
CA ILE A 152 17.18 13.50 -16.43
C ILE A 152 18.03 14.67 -15.92
N GLU A 153 19.32 14.61 -16.23
CA GLU A 153 20.13 15.69 -16.80
C GLU A 153 21.30 15.03 -17.54
#